data_AF-A0A4Q2J7Y6-F1
#
_entry.id   AF-A0A4Q2J7Y6-F1
#
_cell.length_a   1.000
_cell.length_b   1.000
_cell.length_c   1.000
_cell.angle_alpha   90.00
_cell.angle_beta   90.00
_cell.angle_gamma   90.00
#
_symmetry.space_group_name_H-M   'P 1'
#
loop_
_entity.id
_entity.type
_entity.pdbx_description
1 polymer ?
#
loop_
_entity_poly.entity_id
_entity_poly.type
_entity_poly.pdbx_seq_one_letter_code
_entity_poly.pdbx_strand_id
1 'polypeptide(L)'
;LGSLLALVAGVGRTSLAMARDGELPRPLAAVHPRFGVPHVAEAATGAAVIVLLLVADLRGAIGFSSFGVLLYYLVANASAITQPAAERLVPRWLSWFGAIGCVVLVVTLPITSIAAGVAVFAVGAAVRGIRLVLGRRSGAPED
;
A
#
# COMPACT_ATOMS: atom_id res chain seq x y z
N LEU A 1 -10.70 18.84 8.28
CA LEU A 1 -9.23 19.05 8.20
C LEU A 1 -8.44 18.06 9.07
N GLY A 2 -8.84 17.79 10.32
CA GLY A 2 -8.13 16.83 11.19
C GLY A 2 -7.98 15.40 10.62
N SER A 3 -8.99 14.88 9.92
CA SER A 3 -8.93 13.55 9.28
C SER A 3 -7.88 13.45 8.16
N LEU A 4 -7.79 14.47 7.30
CA LEU A 4 -6.79 14.51 6.23
C LEU A 4 -5.38 14.61 6.80
N LEU A 5 -5.17 15.46 7.81
CA LEU A 5 -3.87 15.58 8.49
C LEU A 5 -3.45 14.28 9.16
N ALA A 6 -4.38 13.59 9.82
CA ALA A 6 -4.12 12.29 10.43
C ALA A 6 -3.75 11.21 9.40
N LEU A 7 -4.44 11.19 8.25
CA LEU A 7 -4.15 10.25 7.16
C LEU A 7 -2.78 10.53 6.53
N VAL A 8 -2.48 11.79 6.20
CA VAL A 8 -1.18 12.18 5.62
C VAL A 8 -0.04 11.88 6.58
N ALA A 9 -0.19 12.19 7.87
CA ALA A 9 0.80 11.86 8.89
C ALA A 9 0.96 10.34 9.09
N GLY A 10 -0.12 9.56 8.94
CA GLY A 10 -0.09 8.11 8.97
C GLY A 10 0.69 7.52 7.80
N VAL A 11 0.36 7.93 6.58
CA VAL A 11 1.02 7.51 5.32
C VAL A 11 2.49 7.92 5.31
N GLY A 12 2.81 9.12 5.82
CA GLY A 12 4.18 9.59 5.95
C GLY A 12 5.03 8.70 6.86
N ARG A 13 4.50 8.32 8.04
CA ARG A 13 5.23 7.45 8.99
C ARG A 13 5.45 6.04 8.47
N THR A 14 4.46 5.44 7.80
CA THR A 14 4.63 4.11 7.18
C THR A 14 5.64 4.15 6.03
N SER A 15 5.54 5.17 5.16
CA SER A 15 6.50 5.36 4.06
C SER A 15 7.92 5.58 4.57
N LEU A 16 8.08 6.33 5.66
CA LEU A 16 9.36 6.55 6.32
C LEU A 16 9.96 5.24 6.85
N ALA A 17 9.15 4.43 7.55
CA ALA A 17 9.58 3.13 8.06
C ALA A 17 9.99 2.19 6.91
N MET A 18 9.16 2.08 5.87
CA MET A 18 9.47 1.28 4.68
C MET A 18 10.73 1.76 3.94
N ALA A 19 10.98 3.08 3.89
CA ALA A 19 12.19 3.62 3.27
C ALA A 19 13.45 3.35 4.12
N ARG A 20 13.32 3.28 5.45
CA ARG A 20 14.41 2.87 6.35
C ARG A 20 14.73 1.38 6.22
N ASP A 21 13.71 0.55 6.05
CA ASP A 21 13.85 -0.90 5.83
C ASP A 21 14.30 -1.25 4.40
N GLY A 22 14.51 -0.25 3.53
CA GLY A 22 14.97 -0.45 2.15
C GLY A 22 13.88 -0.87 1.16
N GLU A 23 12.64 -1.01 1.61
CA GLU A 23 11.48 -1.36 0.77
C GLU A 23 11.12 -0.21 -0.19
N LEU A 24 11.33 1.05 0.22
CA LEU A 24 11.14 2.26 -0.61
C LEU A 24 12.46 2.98 -0.91
N PRO A 25 12.52 3.84 -1.97
CA PRO A 25 13.74 4.60 -2.28
C PRO A 25 14.19 5.44 -1.08
N ARG A 26 15.50 5.41 -0.77
CA ARG A 26 16.13 6.18 0.32
C ARG A 26 15.71 7.67 0.43
N PRO A 27 15.47 8.44 -0.65
CA PRO A 27 15.00 9.83 -0.50
C PRO A 27 13.64 9.97 0.21
N LEU A 28 12.78 8.93 0.23
CA LEU A 28 11.54 8.94 1.01
C LEU A 28 11.79 8.84 2.52
N ALA A 29 13.00 8.46 2.95
CA ALA A 29 13.41 8.45 4.35
C ALA A 29 13.78 9.86 4.87
N ALA A 30 13.75 10.89 4.02
CA ALA A 30 14.17 12.25 4.37
C ALA A 30 13.13 12.93 5.29
N VAL A 31 13.54 13.16 6.54
CA VAL A 31 12.74 13.89 7.53
C VAL A 31 13.18 15.35 7.56
N HIS A 32 12.22 16.28 7.60
CA HIS A 32 12.51 17.70 7.69
C HIS A 32 13.13 18.03 9.06
N PRO A 33 14.34 18.63 9.13
CA PRO A 33 15.10 18.78 10.38
C PRO A 33 14.40 19.65 11.43
N ARG A 34 13.57 20.62 10.99
CA ARG A 34 12.85 21.54 11.88
C ARG A 34 11.46 21.06 12.33
N PHE A 35 10.77 20.28 11.49
CA PHE A 35 9.35 19.94 11.69
C PHE A 35 9.13 18.45 11.96
N GLY A 36 10.15 17.61 11.82
CA GLY A 36 10.05 16.17 12.10
C GLY A 36 9.16 15.39 11.12
N VAL A 37 8.72 16.01 10.03
CA VAL A 37 7.80 15.40 9.05
C VAL A 37 8.55 14.81 7.84
N PRO A 38 8.10 13.67 7.29
CA PRO A 38 8.66 13.08 6.08
C PRO A 38 8.19 13.85 4.84
N HIS A 39 8.66 15.08 4.69
CA HIS A 39 8.22 16.05 3.66
C HIS A 39 8.28 15.51 2.22
N VAL A 40 9.27 14.66 1.88
CA VAL A 40 9.37 14.04 0.56
C VAL A 40 8.25 13.03 0.33
N ALA A 41 7.91 12.22 1.34
CA ALA A 41 6.82 11.25 1.25
C ALA A 41 5.45 11.94 1.17
N GLU A 42 5.26 13.04 1.91
CA GLU A 42 4.05 13.86 1.84
C GLU A 42 3.90 14.52 0.47
N ALA A 43 4.96 15.15 -0.04
CA ALA A 43 4.96 15.78 -1.35
C ALA A 43 4.71 14.77 -2.48
N ALA A 44 5.34 13.60 -2.42
CA ALA A 44 5.12 12.52 -3.38
C ALA A 44 3.67 12.00 -3.36
N THR A 45 3.10 11.82 -2.16
CA THR A 45 1.71 11.39 -2.00
C THR A 45 0.75 12.45 -2.56
N GLY A 46 0.97 13.72 -2.23
CA GLY A 46 0.18 14.84 -2.76
C GLY A 46 0.25 14.93 -4.28
N ALA A 47 1.44 14.81 -4.86
CA ALA A 47 1.64 14.80 -6.30
C ALA A 47 0.91 13.63 -6.97
N ALA A 48 0.98 12.43 -6.39
CA ALA A 48 0.27 11.26 -6.91
C ALA A 48 -1.26 11.46 -6.90
N VAL A 49 -1.80 12.05 -5.83
CA VAL A 49 -3.24 12.39 -5.74
C VAL A 49 -3.63 13.43 -6.79
N ILE A 50 -2.81 14.48 -6.99
CA ILE A 50 -3.05 15.50 -8.02
C ILE A 50 -3.07 14.88 -9.41
N VAL A 51 -2.07 14.06 -9.75
CA VAL A 51 -2.00 13.36 -11.05
C VAL A 51 -3.22 12.46 -11.25
N LEU A 52 -3.63 11.72 -10.20
CA LEU A 52 -4.82 10.88 -10.27
C LEU A 52 -6.08 11.69 -10.59
N LEU A 53 -6.27 12.85 -9.94
CA LEU A 53 -7.43 13.71 -10.17
C LEU A 53 -7.39 14.45 -11.53
N LEU A 54 -6.21 14.63 -12.13
CA LEU A 54 -6.08 15.19 -13.47
C LEU A 54 -6.44 14.19 -14.58
N VAL A 55 -6.23 12.90 -14.34
CA VAL A 55 -6.45 11.83 -15.34
C VAL A 55 -7.77 11.08 -15.11
N ALA A 56 -8.27 11.03 -13.87
CA ALA A 56 -9.49 10.33 -13.51
C ALA A 56 -10.51 11.28 -12.87
N ASP A 57 -11.77 11.17 -13.31
CA ASP A 57 -12.90 11.82 -12.64
C ASP A 57 -13.04 11.37 -11.18
N LEU A 58 -13.69 12.20 -10.36
CA LEU A 58 -13.91 11.93 -8.93
C LEU A 58 -14.50 10.54 -8.67
N ARG A 59 -15.43 10.08 -9.52
CA ARG A 59 -16.03 8.74 -9.43
C ARG A 59 -15.00 7.63 -9.66
N GLY A 60 -14.13 7.79 -10.65
CA GLY A 60 -13.04 6.84 -10.92
C GLY A 60 -12.01 6.81 -9.80
N ALA A 61 -11.67 7.98 -9.25
CA ALA A 61 -10.77 8.08 -8.10
C ALA A 61 -11.34 7.39 -6.84
N ILE A 62 -12.65 7.55 -6.57
CA ILE A 62 -13.33 6.86 -5.46
C ILE A 62 -13.32 5.35 -5.68
N GLY A 63 -13.61 4.88 -6.90
CA GLY A 63 -13.58 3.45 -7.23
C GLY A 63 -12.18 2.85 -7.08
N PHE A 64 -11.15 3.54 -7.60
CA PHE A 64 -9.75 3.15 -7.45
C PHE A 64 -9.32 3.07 -5.98
N SER A 65 -9.66 4.09 -5.18
CA SER A 65 -9.38 4.11 -3.75
C SER A 65 -10.07 2.95 -3.02
N SER A 66 -11.35 2.71 -3.34
CA SER A 66 -12.14 1.61 -2.77
C SER A 66 -11.52 0.25 -3.09
N PHE A 67 -11.07 0.04 -4.33
CA PHE A 67 -10.34 -1.17 -4.71
C PHE A 67 -9.07 -1.34 -3.86
N GLY A 68 -8.29 -0.27 -3.68
CA GLY A 68 -7.06 -0.31 -2.86
C GLY A 68 -7.35 -0.70 -1.41
N VAL A 69 -8.40 -0.16 -0.80
CA VAL A 69 -8.83 -0.51 0.56
C VAL A 69 -9.30 -1.95 0.65
N LEU A 70 -10.11 -2.42 -0.31
CA LEU A 70 -10.57 -3.81 -0.36
C LEU A 70 -9.41 -4.78 -0.55
N LEU A 71 -8.43 -4.45 -1.38
CA LEU A 71 -7.23 -5.24 -1.58
C LEU A 71 -6.38 -5.29 -0.31
N TYR A 72 -6.19 -4.16 0.37
CA TYR A 72 -5.50 -4.09 1.65
C TYR A 72 -6.16 -5.02 2.69
N TYR A 73 -7.49 -4.95 2.82
CA TYR A 73 -8.21 -5.83 3.73
C TYR A 73 -8.20 -7.30 3.29
N LEU A 74 -8.23 -7.59 2.00
CA LEU A 74 -8.10 -8.95 1.50
C LEU A 74 -6.75 -9.55 1.90
N VAL A 75 -5.66 -8.79 1.72
CA VAL A 75 -4.31 -9.22 2.13
C VAL A 75 -4.23 -9.39 3.65
N ALA A 76 -4.81 -8.48 4.43
CA ALA A 76 -4.85 -8.59 5.88
C ALA A 76 -5.60 -9.86 6.35
N ASN A 77 -6.77 -10.14 5.76
CA ASN A 77 -7.54 -11.34 6.06
C ASN A 77 -6.79 -12.61 5.63
N ALA A 78 -6.17 -12.62 4.45
CA ALA A 78 -5.35 -13.73 3.98
C ALA A 78 -4.18 -14.01 4.93
N SER A 79 -3.52 -12.96 5.43
CA SER A 79 -2.40 -13.07 6.37
C SER A 79 -2.87 -13.59 7.74
N ALA A 80 -4.06 -13.19 8.20
CA ALA A 80 -4.65 -13.71 9.43
C ALA A 80 -5.03 -15.21 9.30
N ILE A 81 -5.40 -15.68 8.10
CA ILE A 81 -5.70 -17.09 7.84
C ILE A 81 -4.44 -17.96 7.91
N THR A 82 -3.28 -17.44 7.53
CA THR A 82 -2.00 -18.15 7.57
C THR A 82 -1.29 -18.08 8.93
N GLN A 83 -1.77 -17.24 9.85
CA GLN A 83 -1.14 -17.03 11.14
C GLN A 83 -1.23 -18.26 12.08
N PRO A 84 -0.15 -18.61 12.81
CA PRO A 84 -0.15 -19.68 13.80
C PRO A 84 -1.18 -19.44 14.91
N ALA A 85 -1.72 -20.51 15.48
CA ALA A 85 -2.78 -20.41 16.50
C ALA A 85 -2.37 -19.63 17.76
N ALA A 86 -1.07 -19.61 18.10
CA ALA A 86 -0.53 -18.94 19.28
C ALA A 86 -0.59 -17.40 19.20
N GLU A 87 -0.56 -16.83 17.99
CA GLU A 87 -0.53 -15.38 17.78
C GLU A 87 -1.89 -14.83 17.29
N ARG A 88 -2.89 -15.72 17.17
CA ARG A 88 -4.13 -15.42 16.49
C ARG A 88 -5.13 -14.72 17.41
N LEU A 89 -5.38 -13.45 17.17
CA LEU A 89 -6.33 -12.63 17.94
C LEU A 89 -7.81 -12.89 17.57
N VAL A 90 -8.09 -13.38 16.37
CA VAL A 90 -9.45 -13.58 15.82
C VAL A 90 -9.64 -14.98 15.23
N PRO A 91 -10.86 -15.55 15.25
CA PRO A 91 -11.08 -16.89 14.70
C PRO A 91 -10.98 -16.91 13.15
N ARG A 92 -10.46 -18.00 12.58
CA ARG A 92 -10.20 -18.13 11.13
C ARG A 92 -11.44 -17.96 10.25
N TRP A 93 -12.61 -18.38 10.74
CA TRP A 93 -13.86 -18.25 9.99
C TRP A 93 -14.22 -16.79 9.73
N LEU A 94 -13.89 -15.90 10.66
CA LEU A 94 -14.16 -14.46 10.52
C LEU A 94 -13.25 -13.85 9.46
N SER A 95 -11.97 -14.25 9.42
CA SER A 95 -11.04 -13.82 8.37
C SER A 95 -11.45 -14.34 6.99
N TRP A 96 -11.96 -15.57 6.91
CA TRP A 96 -12.56 -16.10 5.67
C TRP A 96 -13.76 -15.28 5.21
N PHE A 97 -14.66 -14.96 6.12
CA PHE A 97 -15.83 -14.13 5.82
C PHE A 97 -15.43 -12.74 5.34
N GLY A 98 -14.45 -12.11 6.00
CA GLY A 98 -13.88 -10.83 5.60
C GLY A 98 -13.24 -10.87 4.21
N ALA A 99 -12.45 -11.92 3.92
CA ALA A 99 -11.84 -12.12 2.60
C ALA A 99 -12.89 -12.29 1.50
N ILE A 100 -13.90 -13.14 1.72
CA ILE A 100 -15.01 -13.35 0.77
C ILE A 100 -15.77 -12.03 0.55
N GLY A 101 -16.07 -11.30 1.63
CA GLY A 101 -16.71 -9.99 1.55
C GLY A 101 -15.92 -9.00 0.70
N CYS A 102 -14.59 -8.96 0.86
CA CYS A 102 -13.74 -8.11 0.03
C CYS A 102 -13.83 -8.48 -1.46
N VAL A 103 -13.78 -9.76 -1.79
CA VAL A 103 -13.88 -10.24 -3.18
C VAL A 103 -15.25 -9.92 -3.78
N VAL A 104 -16.33 -10.19 -3.05
CA VAL A 104 -17.69 -9.87 -3.50
C VAL A 104 -17.84 -8.38 -3.76
N LEU A 105 -17.38 -7.53 -2.86
CA LEU A 105 -17.44 -6.08 -3.05
C LEU A 105 -16.61 -5.62 -4.25
N VAL A 106 -15.41 -6.17 -4.47
CA VAL A 106 -14.59 -5.84 -5.65
C VAL A 106 -15.34 -6.10 -6.95
N VAL A 107 -16.11 -7.19 -7.05
CA VAL A 107 -16.90 -7.50 -8.26
C VAL A 107 -18.00 -6.48 -8.53
N THR A 108 -18.44 -5.73 -7.51
CA THR A 108 -19.43 -4.65 -7.67
C THR A 108 -18.83 -3.33 -8.16
N LEU A 109 -17.50 -3.19 -8.19
CA LEU A 109 -16.83 -1.95 -8.61
C LEU A 109 -16.79 -1.81 -10.14
N PRO A 110 -16.68 -0.56 -10.66
CA PRO A 110 -16.44 -0.33 -12.08
C PRO A 110 -15.19 -1.03 -12.59
N ILE A 111 -15.29 -1.70 -13.74
CA ILE A 111 -14.17 -2.45 -14.35
C ILE A 111 -12.93 -1.56 -14.55
N THR A 112 -13.12 -0.27 -14.87
CA THR A 112 -12.02 0.69 -15.01
C THR A 112 -11.23 0.86 -13.71
N SER A 113 -11.91 0.87 -12.56
CA SER A 113 -11.27 0.98 -11.24
C SER A 113 -10.51 -0.29 -10.87
N ILE A 114 -11.08 -1.46 -11.20
CA ILE A 114 -10.44 -2.77 -10.97
C ILE A 114 -9.18 -2.88 -11.84
N ALA A 115 -9.29 -2.59 -13.14
CA ALA A 115 -8.17 -2.67 -14.08
C ALA A 115 -7.03 -1.72 -13.68
N ALA A 116 -7.34 -0.47 -13.35
CA ALA A 116 -6.34 0.50 -12.87
C ALA A 116 -5.68 0.02 -11.56
N GLY A 117 -6.48 -0.46 -10.60
CA GLY A 117 -6.00 -0.99 -9.34
C GLY A 117 -5.06 -2.20 -9.50
N VAL A 118 -5.46 -3.17 -10.34
CA VAL A 118 -4.65 -4.35 -10.67
C VAL A 118 -3.36 -3.94 -11.38
N ALA A 119 -3.41 -3.00 -12.32
CA ALA A 119 -2.23 -2.50 -13.02
C ALA A 119 -1.22 -1.88 -12.04
N VAL A 120 -1.68 -0.97 -11.15
CA VAL A 120 -0.82 -0.36 -10.13
C VAL A 120 -0.25 -1.40 -9.18
N PHE A 121 -1.06 -2.37 -8.73
CA PHE A 121 -0.59 -3.45 -7.87
C PHE A 121 0.46 -4.32 -8.56
N ALA A 122 0.25 -4.69 -9.82
CA ALA A 122 1.18 -5.48 -10.61
C ALA A 122 2.52 -4.75 -10.81
N VAL A 123 2.48 -3.44 -11.10
CA VAL A 123 3.69 -2.60 -11.18
C VAL A 123 4.43 -2.59 -9.84
N GLY A 124 3.73 -2.38 -8.72
CA GLY A 124 4.34 -2.42 -7.39
C GLY A 124 4.98 -3.77 -7.05
N ALA A 125 4.29 -4.86 -7.35
CA ALA A 125 4.79 -6.22 -7.16
C ALA A 125 6.01 -6.52 -8.05
N ALA A 126 6.00 -6.07 -9.30
CA ALA A 126 7.13 -6.22 -10.22
C ALA A 126 8.35 -5.43 -9.75
N VAL A 127 8.17 -4.16 -9.36
CA VAL A 127 9.26 -3.33 -8.80
C VAL A 127 9.84 -3.99 -7.55
N ARG A 128 9.00 -4.50 -6.65
CA ARG A 128 9.46 -5.22 -5.45
C ARG A 128 10.21 -6.50 -5.82
N GLY A 129 9.68 -7.31 -6.73
CA GLY A 129 10.33 -8.54 -7.20
C GLY A 129 11.70 -8.28 -7.81
N ILE A 130 11.80 -7.27 -8.68
CA ILE A 130 13.08 -6.85 -9.29
C ILE A 130 14.06 -6.40 -8.21
N ARG A 131 13.63 -5.58 -7.23
CA ARG A 131 14.50 -5.15 -6.12
C ARG A 131 15.02 -6.31 -5.27
N LEU A 132 14.16 -7.28 -4.95
CA LEU A 132 14.56 -8.46 -4.18
C LEU A 132 15.55 -9.34 -4.95
N VAL A 133 15.37 -9.49 -6.27
CA VAL A 133 16.28 -10.25 -7.13
C VAL A 133 17.63 -9.53 -7.27
N LEU A 134 17.63 -8.21 -7.46
CA LEU A 134 18.87 -7.41 -7.53
C LEU A 134 19.62 -7.39 -6.20
N GLY A 135 18.92 -7.24 -5.07
CA GLY A 135 19.53 -7.27 -3.74
C GLY A 135 20.15 -8.63 -3.39
N ARG A 136 19.55 -9.75 -3.84
CA ARG A 136 20.12 -11.10 -3.71
C ARG A 136 21.40 -11.29 -4.53
N ARG A 137 21.53 -10.61 -5.68
CA ARG A 137 22.73 -10.68 -6.52
C ARG A 137 23.92 -9.89 -5.94
N SER A 138 23.67 -8.87 -5.13
CA SER A 138 24.72 -8.12 -4.42
C SER A 138 25.26 -8.81 -3.16
N GLY A 139 24.70 -9.96 -2.78
CA GLY A 139 25.14 -10.78 -1.64
C GLY A 139 25.92 -12.04 -2.02
N ALA A 140 26.52 -12.10 -3.21
CA ALA A 140 27.47 -13.16 -3.58
C ALA A 140 28.84 -12.89 -2.92
N PRO A 141 29.57 -13.95 -2.50
CA PRO A 141 30.43 -13.96 -1.32
C PRO A 141 31.68 -13.09 -1.45
N GLU A 142 32.02 -12.36 -0.39
CA GLU A 142 33.41 -11.94 -0.14
C GLU A 142 34.22 -13.21 0.18
N ASP A 143 35.28 -13.40 -0.61
CA ASP A 143 36.19 -14.54 -0.62
C ASP A 143 36.98 -14.71 0.69
#